data_AF-A0A838RJ61-F1
#
_entry.id   AF-A0A838RJ61-F1
#
_cell.length_a   1.000
_cell.length_b   1.000
_cell.length_c   1.000
_cell.angle_alpha   90.00
_cell.angle_beta   90.00
_cell.angle_gamma   90.00
#
_symmetry.space_group_name_H-M   'P 1'
#
loop_
_entity.id
_entity.type
_entity.pdbx_description
1 polymer ?
#
loop_
_entity_poly.entity_id
_entity_poly.type
_entity_poly.pdbx_seq_one_letter_code
_entity_poly.pdbx_strand_id
1 'polypeptide(L)'
;MSHPLSNFTDAAKSLGRSPLGIIALFIILIYGVAALVLGTTAESLSEALKAPLVWFLVGFPVLVLAIFGWLVSGHHTKLYGPSDFADQKLFIELQAQVRTTQRRLNVLAEVTPNVLISSLEPERPSIPTRRAMSERARVGLPGPRDEDDPQAGRWTGQREDKYRVVSAGPIRALHSDPANFRVPLEVRSSDPINHPLEGPVRFYLHHSFSPNVEEVSVVEGAAKLTLVAYGAFTVGVEIEDGTHLELNLADPDIDAPSSFKEA
;
A
#
# COMPACT_ATOMS: atom_id res chain seq x y z
N MET A 1 -45.98 -11.84 7.70
CA MET A 1 -46.02 -10.57 8.48
C MET A 1 -44.65 -10.36 9.08
N SER A 2 -43.94 -9.28 8.74
CA SER A 2 -42.67 -8.93 9.39
C SER A 2 -42.97 -8.41 10.81
N HIS A 3 -42.24 -8.92 11.81
CA HIS A 3 -42.41 -8.45 13.19
C HIS A 3 -41.88 -7.02 13.30
N PRO A 4 -42.61 -6.06 13.90
CA PRO A 4 -42.13 -4.67 13.98
C PRO A 4 -40.78 -4.52 14.71
N LEU A 5 -40.45 -5.46 15.61
CA LEU A 5 -39.18 -5.52 16.33
C LEU A 5 -37.97 -5.88 15.45
N SER A 6 -38.13 -6.67 14.38
CA SER A 6 -37.01 -6.95 13.46
C SER A 6 -36.64 -5.70 12.68
N ASN A 7 -37.65 -5.01 12.13
CA ASN A 7 -37.45 -3.78 11.35
C ASN A 7 -36.74 -2.69 12.16
N PHE A 8 -37.09 -2.54 13.45
CA PHE A 8 -36.40 -1.62 14.37
C PHE A 8 -34.93 -2.04 14.61
N THR A 9 -34.70 -3.34 14.85
CA THR A 9 -33.37 -3.89 15.08
C THR A 9 -32.46 -3.72 13.85
N ASP A 10 -33.01 -3.90 12.65
CA ASP A 10 -32.26 -3.78 11.41
C ASP A 10 -31.99 -2.32 11.04
N ALA A 11 -32.92 -1.40 11.35
CA ALA A 11 -32.67 0.04 11.28
C ALA A 11 -31.54 0.48 12.24
N ALA A 12 -31.56 0.01 13.50
CA ALA A 12 -30.51 0.30 14.47
C ALA A 12 -29.14 -0.27 14.06
N LYS A 13 -29.10 -1.50 13.53
CA LYS A 13 -27.87 -2.09 12.94
C LYS A 13 -27.38 -1.29 11.73
N SER A 14 -28.28 -0.78 10.90
CA SER A 14 -27.93 0.02 9.73
C SER A 14 -27.35 1.38 10.13
N LEU A 15 -27.91 2.03 11.15
CA LEU A 15 -27.38 3.28 11.69
C LEU A 15 -26.01 3.06 12.38
N GLY A 16 -25.84 1.94 13.09
CA GLY A 16 -24.58 1.61 13.77
C GLY A 16 -23.38 1.28 12.87
N ARG A 17 -23.52 1.29 11.54
CA ARG A 17 -22.45 0.91 10.59
C ARG A 17 -21.41 2.00 10.31
N SER A 18 -21.76 3.28 10.51
CA SER A 18 -20.84 4.41 10.26
C SER A 18 -20.71 5.30 11.49
N PRO A 19 -19.58 6.01 11.67
CA PRO A 19 -19.39 6.94 12.80
C PRO A 19 -20.48 8.00 12.89
N LEU A 20 -20.96 8.48 11.73
CA LEU A 20 -22.05 9.46 11.64
C LEU A 20 -23.40 8.87 12.09
N GLY A 21 -23.70 7.62 11.70
CA GLY A 21 -24.94 6.94 12.09
C GLY A 21 -24.97 6.53 13.56
N ILE A 22 -23.83 6.19 14.15
CA ILE A 22 -23.68 6.00 15.61
C ILE A 22 -24.05 7.29 16.36
N ILE A 23 -23.55 8.44 15.91
CA ILE A 23 -23.89 9.75 16.50
C ILE A 23 -25.39 10.05 16.36
N ALA A 24 -25.99 9.81 15.19
CA ALA A 24 -27.43 9.98 14.98
C ALA A 24 -28.25 9.09 15.94
N LEU A 25 -27.84 7.83 16.16
CA LEU A 25 -28.47 6.91 17.09
C LEU A 25 -28.40 7.43 18.54
N PHE A 26 -27.23 7.87 18.99
CA PHE A 26 -27.05 8.43 20.34
C PHE A 26 -27.86 9.71 20.54
N ILE A 27 -27.90 10.61 19.56
CA ILE A 27 -28.71 11.84 19.62
C ILE A 27 -30.19 11.47 19.76
N ILE A 28 -30.74 10.62 18.89
CA ILE A 28 -32.15 10.20 18.95
C ILE A 28 -32.48 9.53 20.29
N LEU A 29 -31.59 8.68 20.81
CA LEU A 29 -31.78 8.03 22.11
C LEU A 29 -31.78 9.03 23.28
N ILE A 30 -30.82 9.96 23.32
CA ILE A 30 -30.72 10.98 24.37
C ILE A 30 -31.94 11.91 24.33
N TYR A 31 -32.37 12.35 23.14
CA TYR A 31 -33.59 13.16 23.00
C TYR A 31 -34.85 12.38 23.38
N GLY A 32 -34.95 11.09 23.05
CA GLY A 32 -36.08 10.24 23.43
C GLY A 32 -36.19 10.08 24.95
N VAL A 33 -35.08 9.82 25.64
CA VAL A 33 -35.03 9.75 27.10
C VAL A 33 -35.30 11.12 27.73
N ALA A 34 -34.72 12.21 27.21
CA ALA A 34 -34.96 13.56 27.72
C ALA A 34 -36.43 13.98 27.56
N ALA A 35 -37.05 13.70 26.41
CA ALA A 35 -38.46 13.96 26.17
C ALA A 35 -39.38 13.12 27.07
N LEU A 36 -39.03 11.85 27.34
CA LEU A 36 -39.76 10.99 28.28
C LEU A 36 -39.65 11.52 29.72
N VAL A 37 -38.44 11.87 30.17
CA VAL A 37 -38.20 12.41 31.53
C VAL A 37 -38.92 13.75 31.69
N LEU A 38 -38.74 14.69 30.76
CA LEU A 38 -39.44 15.98 30.80
C LEU A 38 -40.97 15.78 30.72
N GLY A 39 -41.47 14.98 29.79
CA GLY A 39 -42.91 14.74 29.62
C GLY A 39 -43.59 14.08 30.82
N THR A 40 -42.85 13.36 31.67
CA THR A 40 -43.39 12.68 32.86
C THR A 40 -43.09 13.39 34.18
N THR A 41 -42.07 14.27 34.24
CA THR A 41 -41.59 14.89 35.50
C THR A 41 -41.40 16.41 35.44
N ALA A 42 -41.70 17.08 34.33
CA ALA A 42 -41.52 18.53 34.22
C ALA A 42 -42.30 19.34 35.27
N GLU A 43 -43.44 18.88 35.77
CA GLU A 43 -44.18 19.60 36.81
C GLU A 43 -43.57 19.43 38.21
N SER A 44 -42.88 18.31 38.48
CA SER A 44 -42.27 18.00 39.78
C SER A 44 -40.80 18.41 39.90
N LEU A 45 -40.11 18.70 38.79
CA LEU A 45 -38.73 19.22 38.83
C LEU A 45 -38.68 20.69 39.27
N SER A 46 -37.83 20.97 40.26
CA SER A 46 -37.39 22.33 40.62
C SER A 46 -36.74 23.03 39.42
N GLU A 47 -36.96 24.35 39.27
CA GLU A 47 -36.36 25.14 38.19
C GLU A 47 -34.82 25.09 38.19
N ALA A 48 -34.22 24.95 39.37
CA ALA A 48 -32.78 24.77 39.54
C ALA A 48 -32.23 23.48 38.88
N LEU A 49 -33.05 22.44 38.69
CA LEU A 49 -32.70 21.22 37.95
C LEU A 49 -33.12 21.27 36.48
N LYS A 50 -34.18 22.01 36.15
CA LYS A 50 -34.63 22.21 34.75
C LYS A 50 -33.59 22.93 33.92
N ALA A 51 -33.02 24.02 34.43
CA ALA A 51 -32.07 24.84 33.66
C ALA A 51 -30.82 24.04 33.21
N PRO A 52 -30.11 23.27 34.08
CA PRO A 52 -29.03 22.40 33.64
C PRO A 52 -29.45 21.35 32.59
N LEU A 53 -30.64 20.76 32.72
CA LEU A 53 -31.14 19.77 31.75
C LEU A 53 -31.39 20.39 30.37
N VAL A 54 -31.97 21.60 30.31
CA VAL A 54 -32.19 22.34 29.06
C VAL A 54 -30.87 22.77 28.44
N TRP A 55 -29.91 23.28 29.24
CA TRP A 55 -28.56 23.60 28.76
C TRP A 55 -27.82 22.38 28.22
N PHE A 56 -27.97 21.22 28.85
CA PHE A 56 -27.45 19.95 28.32
C PHE A 56 -28.13 19.58 27.00
N LEU A 57 -29.47 19.62 26.94
CA LEU A 57 -30.24 19.24 25.75
C LEU A 57 -29.94 20.11 24.51
N VAL A 58 -29.63 21.39 24.71
CA VAL A 58 -29.29 22.33 23.63
C VAL A 58 -27.78 22.36 23.34
N GLY A 59 -26.94 22.30 24.38
CA GLY A 59 -25.49 22.43 24.27
C GLY A 59 -24.78 21.15 23.83
N PHE A 60 -25.25 19.97 24.26
CA PHE A 60 -24.63 18.69 23.93
C PHE A 60 -24.59 18.40 22.41
N PRO A 61 -25.68 18.57 21.63
CA PRO A 61 -25.63 18.38 20.17
C PRO A 61 -24.68 19.35 19.48
N VAL A 62 -24.61 20.60 19.93
CA VAL A 62 -23.70 21.62 19.37
C VAL A 62 -22.24 21.27 19.68
N LEU A 63 -21.95 20.80 20.89
CA LEU A 63 -20.62 20.33 21.28
C LEU A 63 -20.20 19.09 20.47
N VAL A 64 -21.09 18.09 20.33
CA VAL A 64 -20.85 16.90 19.51
C VAL A 64 -20.60 17.27 18.06
N LEU A 65 -21.40 18.18 17.49
CA LEU A 65 -21.21 18.68 16.13
C LEU A 65 -19.87 19.42 15.96
N ALA A 66 -19.47 20.25 16.94
CA ALA A 66 -18.21 20.97 16.90
C ALA A 66 -16.99 20.03 16.99
N ILE A 67 -17.01 19.06 17.92
CA ILE A 67 -15.95 18.06 18.06
C ILE A 67 -15.87 17.18 16.79
N PHE A 68 -17.01 16.73 16.27
CA PHE A 68 -17.04 15.89 15.08
C PHE A 68 -16.64 16.68 13.82
N GLY A 69 -17.08 17.92 13.67
CA GLY A 69 -16.65 18.81 12.59
C GLY A 69 -15.15 19.08 12.62
N TRP A 70 -14.57 19.29 13.80
CA TRP A 70 -13.12 19.40 13.98
C TRP A 70 -12.39 18.09 13.63
N LEU A 71 -12.90 16.95 14.09
CA LEU A 71 -12.30 15.63 13.86
C LEU A 71 -12.36 15.24 12.36
N VAL A 72 -13.48 15.52 11.68
CA VAL A 72 -13.60 15.40 10.21
C VAL A 72 -12.63 16.37 9.51
N SER A 73 -12.63 17.65 9.87
CA SER A 73 -11.78 18.65 9.22
C SER A 73 -10.28 18.32 9.36
N GLY A 74 -9.85 17.82 10.51
CA GLY A 74 -8.44 17.49 10.78
C GLY A 74 -8.01 16.07 10.39
N HIS A 75 -8.92 15.09 10.40
CA HIS A 75 -8.57 13.65 10.31
C HIS A 75 -9.45 12.84 9.32
N HIS A 76 -10.11 13.49 8.36
CA HIS A 76 -10.95 12.86 7.32
C HIS A 76 -10.31 11.65 6.62
N THR A 77 -8.98 11.61 6.48
CA THR A 77 -8.24 10.51 5.83
C THR A 77 -8.32 9.17 6.57
N LYS A 78 -8.76 9.12 7.83
CA LYS A 78 -8.97 7.88 8.61
C LYS A 78 -10.46 7.56 8.90
N LEU A 79 -11.39 8.40 8.46
CA LEU A 79 -12.80 8.32 8.86
C LEU A 79 -13.68 7.45 7.95
N TYR A 80 -13.25 7.18 6.71
CA TYR A 80 -13.95 6.30 5.78
C TYR A 80 -13.26 4.94 5.73
N GLY A 81 -13.89 3.94 6.35
CA GLY A 81 -13.50 2.55 6.15
C GLY A 81 -13.97 2.03 4.78
N PRO A 82 -13.40 0.92 4.26
CA PRO A 82 -13.84 0.31 3.00
C PRO A 82 -15.31 -0.19 3.01
N SER A 83 -16.01 -0.08 4.15
CA SER A 83 -17.43 -0.42 4.33
C SER A 83 -18.40 0.73 4.06
N ASP A 84 -17.96 1.99 3.99
CA ASP A 84 -18.83 3.16 3.73
C ASP A 84 -19.03 3.44 2.23
N PHE A 85 -18.38 2.68 1.35
CA PHE A 85 -18.53 2.80 -0.10
C PHE A 85 -19.67 1.90 -0.59
N ALA A 86 -20.64 2.49 -1.29
CA ALA A 86 -21.79 1.77 -1.84
C ALA A 86 -21.38 0.65 -2.82
N ASP A 87 -20.22 0.79 -3.45
CA ASP A 87 -19.62 -0.22 -4.32
C ASP A 87 -18.10 -0.31 -4.06
N GLN A 88 -17.65 -1.40 -3.45
CA GLN A 88 -16.22 -1.58 -3.10
C GLN A 88 -15.30 -1.57 -4.32
N LYS A 89 -15.82 -1.96 -5.49
CA LYS A 89 -15.08 -1.94 -6.75
C LYS A 89 -14.68 -0.52 -7.15
N LEU A 90 -15.62 0.43 -7.02
CA LEU A 90 -15.41 1.84 -7.37
C LEU A 90 -14.37 2.49 -6.45
N PHE A 91 -14.32 2.11 -5.17
CA PHE A 91 -13.31 2.58 -4.23
C PHE A 91 -11.90 2.06 -4.56
N ILE A 92 -11.77 0.78 -4.91
CA ILE A 92 -10.50 0.18 -5.34
C ILE A 92 -10.01 0.86 -6.63
N GLU A 93 -10.91 1.10 -7.58
CA GLU A 93 -10.58 1.77 -8.85
C GLU A 93 -10.21 3.25 -8.65
N LEU A 94 -10.93 4.00 -7.81
CA LEU A 94 -10.55 5.36 -7.42
C LEU A 94 -9.20 5.42 -6.69
N GLN A 95 -8.91 4.49 -5.76
CA GLN A 95 -7.60 4.43 -5.13
C GLN A 95 -6.49 4.11 -6.13
N ALA A 96 -6.73 3.20 -7.08
CA ALA A 96 -5.78 2.91 -8.14
C ALA A 96 -5.50 4.15 -9.00
N GLN A 97 -6.55 4.87 -9.45
CA GLN A 97 -6.43 6.09 -10.24
C GLN A 97 -5.79 7.27 -9.50
N VAL A 98 -6.07 7.46 -8.21
CA VAL A 98 -5.43 8.52 -7.41
C VAL A 98 -3.94 8.19 -7.20
N ARG A 99 -3.58 6.92 -6.96
CA ARG A 99 -2.17 6.49 -6.86
C ARG A 99 -1.40 6.69 -8.16
N THR A 100 -2.00 6.42 -9.33
CA THR A 100 -1.33 6.67 -10.63
C THR A 100 -1.22 8.15 -10.95
N THR A 101 -2.26 8.94 -10.65
CA THR A 101 -2.26 10.40 -10.85
C THR A 101 -1.21 11.09 -9.97
N GLN A 102 -1.14 10.74 -8.69
CA GLN A 102 -0.13 11.29 -7.76
C GLN A 102 1.29 10.91 -8.19
N ARG A 103 1.53 9.68 -8.69
CA ARG A 103 2.82 9.30 -9.27
C ARG A 103 3.19 10.17 -10.47
N ARG A 104 2.25 10.44 -11.39
CA ARG A 104 2.50 11.29 -12.57
C ARG A 104 2.83 12.72 -12.17
N LEU A 105 2.15 13.29 -11.18
CA LEU A 105 2.45 14.65 -10.68
C LEU A 105 3.84 14.74 -10.03
N ASN A 106 4.24 13.76 -9.21
CA ASN A 106 5.57 13.75 -8.61
C ASN A 106 6.68 13.60 -9.66
N VAL A 107 6.50 12.73 -10.66
CA VAL A 107 7.46 12.58 -11.77
C VAL A 107 7.58 13.86 -12.62
N LEU A 108 6.47 14.55 -12.88
CA LEU A 108 6.51 15.83 -13.61
C LEU A 108 7.20 16.94 -12.81
N ALA A 109 7.12 16.93 -11.48
CA ALA A 109 7.80 17.89 -10.61
C ALA A 109 9.33 17.68 -10.54
N GLU A 110 9.82 16.45 -10.66
CA GLU A 110 11.26 16.13 -10.57
C GLU A 110 12.04 16.39 -11.88
N VAL A 111 11.38 16.41 -13.03
CA VAL A 111 12.05 16.42 -14.35
C VAL A 111 12.55 17.80 -14.82
N THR A 112 12.07 18.90 -14.24
CA THR A 112 12.25 20.24 -14.84
C THR A 112 13.65 20.91 -14.74
N PRO A 113 14.56 20.62 -13.77
CA PRO A 113 15.86 21.31 -13.72
C PRO A 113 17.06 20.57 -14.39
N ASN A 114 17.00 19.25 -14.60
CA ASN A 114 18.23 18.44 -14.74
C ASN A 114 18.59 17.99 -16.18
N VAL A 115 17.89 18.46 -17.21
CA VAL A 115 18.09 18.02 -18.61
C VAL A 115 19.22 18.77 -19.34
N LEU A 116 19.77 19.83 -18.75
CA LEU A 116 20.60 20.82 -19.47
C LEU A 116 22.13 20.57 -19.46
N ILE A 117 22.62 19.48 -18.85
CA ILE A 117 24.08 19.27 -18.61
C ILE A 117 24.68 18.08 -19.38
N SER A 118 23.88 17.13 -19.88
CA SER A 118 24.40 15.84 -20.38
C SER A 118 24.95 15.83 -21.83
N SER A 119 24.99 16.96 -22.54
CA SER A 119 25.16 16.97 -24.02
C SER A 119 26.58 17.16 -24.54
N LEU A 120 27.62 17.01 -23.71
CA LEU A 120 29.03 17.22 -24.10
C LEU A 120 30.00 16.24 -23.40
N GLU A 121 30.32 15.11 -24.04
CA GLU A 121 31.66 14.48 -24.09
C GLU A 121 31.62 13.28 -25.10
N PRO A 122 32.60 13.07 -26.00
CA PRO A 122 32.52 12.04 -27.06
C PRO A 122 33.32 10.74 -26.77
N GLU A 123 32.93 9.64 -27.43
CA GLU A 123 33.55 8.30 -27.30
C GLU A 123 35.04 8.19 -27.72
N ARG A 124 35.73 7.17 -27.17
CA ARG A 124 36.91 6.52 -27.76
C ARG A 124 36.86 4.99 -27.59
N PRO A 125 37.07 4.17 -28.66
CA PRO A 125 36.98 2.70 -28.60
C PRO A 125 38.34 1.96 -28.69
N SER A 126 38.43 0.74 -28.13
CA SER A 126 39.34 -0.41 -28.47
C SER A 126 39.48 -1.40 -27.27
N ILE A 127 39.84 -2.69 -27.36
CA ILE A 127 39.75 -3.76 -28.39
C ILE A 127 39.75 -5.14 -27.63
N PRO A 128 39.15 -6.24 -28.15
CA PRO A 128 38.78 -7.40 -27.32
C PRO A 128 39.90 -8.44 -27.07
N THR A 129 39.73 -9.29 -26.04
CA THR A 129 40.52 -10.53 -25.86
C THR A 129 39.62 -11.75 -25.66
N ARG A 130 39.93 -12.83 -26.41
CA ARG A 130 39.15 -14.05 -26.54
C ARG A 130 39.83 -15.23 -25.83
N ARG A 131 39.40 -15.56 -24.60
CA ARG A 131 39.65 -16.81 -23.84
C ARG A 131 38.78 -16.74 -22.57
N ALA A 132 38.00 -17.74 -22.16
CA ALA A 132 37.88 -19.11 -22.65
C ALA A 132 36.41 -19.61 -22.65
N MET A 133 36.02 -20.33 -23.70
CA MET A 133 34.95 -21.32 -23.60
C MET A 133 35.57 -22.64 -23.15
N SER A 134 35.28 -23.09 -21.93
CA SER A 134 34.91 -24.48 -21.62
C SER A 134 34.94 -24.71 -20.10
N GLU A 135 33.77 -24.83 -19.47
CA GLU A 135 33.41 -26.10 -18.83
C GLU A 135 31.92 -26.20 -18.50
N ARG A 136 31.31 -27.27 -19.02
CA ARG A 136 30.22 -28.06 -18.41
C ARG A 136 28.91 -27.35 -18.08
N ALA A 137 27.98 -27.52 -19.00
CA ALA A 137 26.57 -27.72 -18.65
C ALA A 137 26.43 -28.73 -17.50
N ARG A 138 25.71 -28.34 -16.44
CA ARG A 138 25.03 -29.25 -15.52
C ARG A 138 23.64 -28.71 -15.22
N VAL A 139 22.64 -29.51 -15.56
CA VAL A 139 21.28 -29.35 -15.08
C VAL A 139 21.25 -29.62 -13.58
N GLY A 140 20.65 -28.70 -12.82
CA GLY A 140 20.04 -28.93 -11.50
C GLY A 140 20.94 -29.36 -10.34
N LEU A 141 21.04 -28.51 -9.32
CA LEU A 141 21.10 -28.84 -7.88
C LEU A 141 20.93 -27.50 -7.12
N PRO A 142 20.12 -27.42 -6.04
CA PRO A 142 20.02 -26.21 -5.24
C PRO A 142 21.36 -25.92 -4.55
N GLY A 143 21.77 -24.65 -4.55
CA GLY A 143 22.95 -24.20 -3.81
C GLY A 143 22.85 -24.45 -2.30
N PRO A 144 23.99 -24.43 -1.58
CA PRO A 144 23.98 -24.47 -0.12
C PRO A 144 23.14 -23.31 0.43
N ARG A 145 22.42 -23.55 1.52
CA ARG A 145 21.60 -22.52 2.15
C ARG A 145 22.52 -21.51 2.83
N ASP A 146 22.57 -20.31 2.29
CA ASP A 146 22.86 -19.14 3.09
C ASP A 146 21.66 -18.89 4.03
N GLU A 147 21.91 -18.65 5.31
CA GLU A 147 20.85 -18.34 6.29
C GLU A 147 20.49 -16.86 6.28
N ASP A 148 21.44 -15.99 5.90
CA ASP A 148 21.28 -14.54 5.81
C ASP A 148 20.67 -14.13 4.46
N ASP A 149 20.97 -14.86 3.37
CA ASP A 149 20.26 -14.73 2.08
C ASP A 149 19.66 -16.05 1.56
N PRO A 150 18.44 -16.42 2.00
CA PRO A 150 17.82 -17.68 1.66
C PRO A 150 17.33 -17.75 0.21
N GLN A 151 17.50 -16.73 -0.64
CA GLN A 151 17.13 -16.79 -2.06
C GLN A 151 18.34 -16.83 -3.00
N ALA A 152 19.53 -16.45 -2.54
CA ALA A 152 20.75 -16.44 -3.34
C ALA A 152 21.04 -17.81 -3.97
N GLY A 153 21.28 -17.83 -5.29
CA GLY A 153 21.66 -19.04 -6.02
C GLY A 153 20.59 -20.14 -6.06
N ARG A 154 19.32 -19.80 -5.82
CA ARG A 154 18.18 -20.72 -5.98
C ARG A 154 17.45 -20.58 -7.31
N TRP A 155 17.72 -19.50 -8.05
CA TRP A 155 17.05 -19.17 -9.30
C TRP A 155 18.06 -19.25 -10.46
N THR A 156 17.93 -18.40 -11.47
CA THR A 156 18.85 -18.35 -12.63
C THR A 156 20.14 -17.58 -12.34
N GLY A 157 20.21 -16.81 -11.25
CA GLY A 157 21.26 -15.81 -11.05
C GLY A 157 21.25 -14.69 -12.10
N GLN A 158 20.17 -14.54 -12.89
CA GLN A 158 20.04 -13.57 -13.96
C GLN A 158 18.85 -12.65 -13.74
N ARG A 159 19.06 -11.35 -13.98
CA ARG A 159 18.03 -10.31 -13.92
C ARG A 159 17.14 -10.27 -15.17
N GLU A 160 17.58 -10.90 -16.25
CA GLU A 160 16.85 -11.00 -17.52
C GLU A 160 16.90 -12.43 -18.08
N ASP A 161 15.75 -12.98 -18.44
CA ASP A 161 15.57 -14.23 -19.19
C ASP A 161 14.26 -14.16 -19.99
N LYS A 162 14.17 -14.82 -21.15
CA LYS A 162 12.96 -14.92 -22.01
C LYS A 162 12.17 -13.60 -22.20
N TYR A 163 12.87 -12.50 -22.46
CA TYR A 163 12.28 -11.15 -22.57
C TYR A 163 11.61 -10.61 -21.30
N ARG A 164 11.95 -11.14 -20.12
CA ARG A 164 11.47 -10.71 -18.80
C ARG A 164 12.62 -10.08 -18.05
N VAL A 165 12.43 -8.89 -17.50
CA VAL A 165 13.45 -8.15 -16.73
C VAL A 165 12.91 -7.83 -15.34
N VAL A 166 13.66 -8.21 -14.31
CA VAL A 166 13.44 -7.76 -12.92
C VAL A 166 14.41 -6.63 -12.58
N SER A 167 13.91 -5.59 -11.91
CA SER A 167 14.72 -4.47 -11.46
C SER A 167 14.22 -3.91 -10.13
N ALA A 168 15.11 -3.22 -9.41
CA ALA A 168 14.74 -2.32 -8.34
C ALA A 168 14.80 -0.88 -8.84
N GLY A 169 13.83 -0.07 -8.44
CA GLY A 169 13.95 1.39 -8.52
C GLY A 169 14.79 1.95 -7.36
N PRO A 170 14.96 3.28 -7.28
CA PRO A 170 15.75 3.93 -6.24
C PRO A 170 15.31 3.54 -4.82
N ILE A 171 16.22 2.94 -4.06
CA ILE A 171 16.00 2.52 -2.67
C ILE A 171 16.35 3.70 -1.76
N ARG A 172 15.44 4.06 -0.85
CA ARG A 172 15.55 5.27 0.00
C ARG A 172 15.05 5.00 1.41
N ALA A 173 15.72 5.56 2.41
CA ALA A 173 15.29 5.48 3.81
C ALA A 173 13.91 6.13 4.03
N LEU A 174 13.13 5.62 4.98
CA LEU A 174 11.86 6.21 5.37
C LEU A 174 12.08 7.41 6.28
N HIS A 175 11.42 8.53 5.99
CA HIS A 175 11.50 9.76 6.80
C HIS A 175 11.10 9.56 8.28
N SER A 176 10.21 8.60 8.55
CA SER A 176 9.74 8.26 9.90
C SER A 176 10.63 7.27 10.64
N ASP A 177 11.47 6.53 9.91
CA ASP A 177 12.34 5.50 10.47
C ASP A 177 13.55 5.27 9.54
N PRO A 178 14.68 5.96 9.79
CA PRO A 178 15.86 5.88 8.93
C PRO A 178 16.55 4.51 8.90
N ALA A 179 16.22 3.58 9.81
CA ALA A 179 16.73 2.21 9.79
C ALA A 179 15.99 1.32 8.78
N ASN A 180 14.89 1.81 8.20
CA ASN A 180 14.05 1.08 7.26
C ASN A 180 14.02 1.77 5.88
N PHE A 181 14.19 0.98 4.82
CA PHE A 181 14.29 1.46 3.45
C PHE A 181 13.08 1.01 2.63
N ARG A 182 12.55 1.94 1.82
CA ARG A 182 11.55 1.65 0.81
C ARG A 182 12.24 1.01 -0.40
N VAL A 183 11.87 -0.23 -0.71
CA VAL A 183 12.40 -1.03 -1.83
C VAL A 183 11.32 -1.18 -2.91
N PRO A 184 11.32 -0.37 -3.99
CA PRO A 184 10.43 -0.55 -5.12
C PRO A 184 10.99 -1.61 -6.09
N LEU A 185 10.21 -2.64 -6.40
CA LEU A 185 10.55 -3.72 -7.34
C LEU A 185 9.63 -3.66 -8.55
N GLU A 186 10.17 -3.92 -9.74
CA GLU A 186 9.42 -3.95 -10.99
C GLU A 186 9.87 -5.12 -11.87
N VAL A 187 8.89 -5.86 -12.40
CA VAL A 187 9.09 -6.87 -13.44
C VAL A 187 8.35 -6.40 -14.68
N ARG A 188 9.04 -6.39 -15.82
CA ARG A 188 8.52 -5.92 -17.12
C ARG A 188 8.99 -6.83 -18.26
N SER A 189 8.36 -6.70 -19.42
CA SER A 189 8.93 -7.26 -20.65
C SER A 189 10.01 -6.34 -21.25
N SER A 190 11.10 -6.89 -21.79
CA SER A 190 12.05 -6.16 -22.64
C SER A 190 11.60 -6.07 -24.11
N ASP A 191 10.61 -6.88 -24.52
CA ASP A 191 9.89 -6.76 -25.79
C ASP A 191 8.37 -6.78 -25.55
N PRO A 192 7.77 -5.68 -25.05
CA PRO A 192 6.35 -5.63 -24.72
C PRO A 192 5.42 -5.66 -25.94
N ILE A 193 5.96 -5.56 -27.17
CA ILE A 193 5.15 -5.54 -28.40
C ILE A 193 4.87 -6.98 -28.87
N ASN A 194 5.89 -7.84 -28.93
CA ASN A 194 5.71 -9.23 -29.38
C ASN A 194 5.60 -10.21 -28.21
N HIS A 195 6.12 -9.86 -27.04
CA HIS A 195 6.18 -10.71 -25.86
C HIS A 195 5.66 -9.95 -24.62
N PRO A 196 4.38 -9.55 -24.58
CA PRO A 196 3.81 -8.88 -23.41
C PRO A 196 4.02 -9.71 -22.12
N LEU A 197 4.08 -9.00 -20.99
CA LEU A 197 4.04 -9.63 -19.67
C LEU A 197 2.56 -9.87 -19.33
N GLU A 198 2.19 -11.13 -19.15
CA GLU A 198 0.81 -11.57 -18.89
C GLU A 198 0.78 -12.49 -17.66
N GLY A 199 -0.39 -12.64 -17.05
CA GLY A 199 -0.58 -13.42 -15.82
C GLY A 199 -0.10 -12.70 -14.55
N PRO A 200 -0.18 -13.37 -13.39
CA PRO A 200 0.41 -12.91 -12.14
C PRO A 200 1.92 -13.19 -12.10
N VAL A 201 2.66 -12.36 -11.37
CA VAL A 201 4.09 -12.54 -11.08
C VAL A 201 4.28 -12.80 -9.59
N ARG A 202 5.03 -13.83 -9.23
CA ARG A 202 5.34 -14.16 -7.83
C ARG A 202 6.73 -13.66 -7.44
N PHE A 203 6.78 -12.90 -6.37
CA PHE A 203 8.01 -12.45 -5.73
C PHE A 203 8.29 -13.32 -4.50
N TYR A 204 9.44 -13.99 -4.51
CA TYR A 204 9.95 -14.80 -3.40
C TYR A 204 10.94 -13.95 -2.60
N LEU A 205 10.58 -13.67 -1.35
CA LEU A 205 11.26 -12.72 -0.46
C LEU A 205 12.12 -13.44 0.58
N HIS A 206 12.85 -12.66 1.38
CA HIS A 206 13.53 -13.16 2.58
C HIS A 206 12.52 -13.79 3.56
N HIS A 207 12.95 -14.77 4.36
CA HIS A 207 12.06 -15.54 5.24
C HIS A 207 11.43 -14.73 6.39
N SER A 208 11.98 -13.53 6.68
CA SER A 208 11.46 -12.61 7.71
C SER A 208 10.20 -11.86 7.26
N PHE A 209 9.87 -11.87 5.96
CA PHE A 209 8.62 -11.34 5.45
C PHE A 209 7.47 -12.33 5.72
N SER A 210 6.28 -11.80 5.97
CA SER A 210 5.06 -12.60 6.20
C SER A 210 3.88 -11.91 5.52
N PRO A 211 3.45 -12.38 4.33
CA PRO A 211 3.95 -13.55 3.61
C PRO A 211 5.37 -13.36 3.05
N ASN A 212 6.10 -14.45 2.84
CA ASN A 212 7.41 -14.47 2.17
C ASN A 212 7.31 -14.77 0.66
N VAL A 213 6.09 -14.95 0.15
CA VAL A 213 5.77 -15.05 -1.28
C VAL A 213 4.60 -14.12 -1.55
N GLU A 214 4.80 -13.14 -2.43
CA GLU A 214 3.79 -12.13 -2.81
C GLU A 214 3.41 -12.32 -4.28
N GLU A 215 2.12 -12.52 -4.56
CA GLU A 215 1.60 -12.67 -5.93
C GLU A 215 0.99 -11.35 -6.41
N VAL A 216 1.57 -10.79 -7.48
CA VAL A 216 1.28 -9.43 -7.96
C VAL A 216 0.77 -9.48 -9.40
N SER A 217 -0.46 -8.99 -9.61
CA SER A 217 -1.04 -8.86 -10.96
C SER A 217 -0.31 -7.81 -11.79
N VAL A 218 -0.16 -8.07 -13.09
CA VAL A 218 0.44 -7.15 -14.05
C VAL A 218 -0.54 -6.02 -14.40
N VAL A 219 -0.06 -4.77 -14.34
CA VAL A 219 -0.84 -3.56 -14.66
C VAL A 219 0.00 -2.63 -15.54
N GLU A 220 -0.57 -2.12 -16.63
CA GLU A 220 0.15 -1.34 -17.65
C GLU A 220 1.44 -2.05 -18.17
N GLY A 221 1.42 -3.38 -18.28
CA GLY A 221 2.54 -4.19 -18.78
C GLY A 221 3.69 -4.45 -17.80
N ALA A 222 3.54 -4.09 -16.52
CA ALA A 222 4.51 -4.38 -15.47
C ALA A 222 3.86 -4.90 -14.17
N ALA A 223 4.52 -5.83 -13.49
CA ALA A 223 4.20 -6.19 -12.10
C ALA A 223 5.07 -5.36 -11.16
N LYS A 224 4.44 -4.67 -10.19
CA LYS A 224 5.09 -3.65 -9.34
C LYS A 224 4.84 -3.90 -7.87
N LEU A 225 5.89 -4.25 -7.14
CA LEU A 225 5.87 -4.45 -5.70
C LEU A 225 6.61 -3.29 -5.00
N THR A 226 6.29 -3.01 -3.74
CA THR A 226 7.04 -2.05 -2.93
C THR A 226 7.05 -2.54 -1.50
N LEU A 227 8.25 -2.79 -0.98
CA LEU A 227 8.49 -3.36 0.34
C LEU A 227 9.16 -2.32 1.26
N VAL A 228 9.21 -2.67 2.54
CA VAL A 228 10.07 -2.01 3.53
C VAL A 228 11.04 -3.08 4.06
N ALA A 229 12.34 -2.79 4.05
CA ALA A 229 13.39 -3.70 4.46
C ALA A 229 14.50 -2.92 5.21
N TYR A 230 15.19 -3.58 6.15
CA TYR A 230 16.33 -2.96 6.85
C TYR A 230 17.63 -3.02 6.03
N GLY A 231 17.83 -4.11 5.29
CA GLY A 231 19.03 -4.40 4.52
C GLY A 231 18.74 -5.12 3.20
N ALA A 232 19.79 -5.31 2.42
CA ALA A 232 19.74 -5.97 1.12
C ALA A 232 19.62 -7.49 1.24
N PHE A 233 18.92 -8.10 0.28
CA PHE A 233 18.74 -9.55 0.15
C PHE A 233 18.44 -9.88 -1.32
N THR A 234 18.50 -11.16 -1.70
CA THR A 234 18.13 -11.61 -3.03
C THR A 234 16.62 -11.79 -3.15
N VAL A 235 16.04 -11.25 -4.23
CA VAL A 235 14.65 -11.46 -4.60
C VAL A 235 14.59 -12.50 -5.71
N GLY A 236 13.83 -13.56 -5.48
CA GLY A 236 13.44 -14.51 -6.53
C GLY A 236 12.16 -14.05 -7.23
N VAL A 237 12.05 -14.30 -8.54
CA VAL A 237 10.83 -14.05 -9.32
C VAL A 237 10.45 -15.30 -10.10
N GLU A 238 9.18 -15.66 -10.05
CA GLU A 238 8.54 -16.69 -10.89
C GLU A 238 7.40 -16.07 -11.70
N ILE A 239 7.32 -16.46 -12.98
CA ILE A 239 6.27 -16.06 -13.92
C ILE A 239 5.61 -17.34 -14.45
N GLU A 240 4.30 -17.30 -14.73
CA GLU A 240 3.51 -18.47 -15.17
C GLU A 240 4.04 -19.14 -16.45
N ASP A 241 4.78 -18.40 -17.30
CA ASP A 241 5.49 -18.92 -18.48
C ASP A 241 6.76 -19.76 -18.16
N GLY A 242 6.99 -20.05 -16.87
CA GLY A 242 8.15 -20.80 -16.39
C GLY A 242 9.46 -20.03 -16.52
N THR A 243 9.39 -18.69 -16.51
CA THR A 243 10.58 -17.83 -16.40
C THR A 243 10.90 -17.62 -14.92
N HIS A 244 12.19 -17.75 -14.59
CA HIS A 244 12.72 -17.54 -13.25
C HIS A 244 13.82 -16.49 -13.29
N LEU A 245 13.72 -15.45 -12.47
CA LEU A 245 14.72 -14.37 -12.41
C LEU A 245 15.26 -14.22 -10.98
N GLU A 246 16.48 -13.71 -10.86
CA GLU A 246 17.15 -13.42 -9.60
C GLU A 246 17.60 -11.95 -9.58
N LEU A 247 17.30 -11.24 -8.48
CA LEU A 247 17.76 -9.88 -8.25
C LEU A 247 18.42 -9.77 -6.88
N ASN A 248 19.75 -9.71 -6.85
CA ASN A 248 20.49 -9.35 -5.64
C ASN A 248 20.42 -7.83 -5.42
N LEU A 249 19.84 -7.40 -4.30
CA LEU A 249 19.71 -5.98 -3.95
C LEU A 249 21.02 -5.34 -3.45
N ALA A 250 22.03 -6.15 -3.10
CA ALA A 250 23.35 -5.70 -2.67
C ALA A 250 24.29 -5.36 -3.85
N ASP A 251 23.94 -5.75 -5.08
CA ASP A 251 24.76 -5.52 -6.27
C ASP A 251 25.12 -4.03 -6.44
N PRO A 252 26.33 -3.69 -6.92
CA PRO A 252 26.81 -2.32 -7.02
C PRO A 252 25.91 -1.44 -7.91
N ASP A 253 25.35 -2.01 -8.98
CA ASP A 253 24.49 -1.33 -9.96
C ASP A 253 23.10 -0.94 -9.44
N ILE A 254 22.72 -1.37 -8.22
CA ILE A 254 21.49 -0.93 -7.56
C ILE A 254 21.69 0.46 -6.92
N ASP A 255 20.82 1.42 -7.26
CA ASP A 255 20.74 2.72 -6.59
C ASP A 255 20.16 2.57 -5.17
N ALA A 256 21.05 2.28 -4.23
CA ALA A 256 20.77 2.15 -2.80
C ALA A 256 21.93 2.68 -1.94
N PRO A 257 21.65 3.23 -0.73
CA PRO A 257 22.69 3.64 0.22
C PRO A 257 23.57 2.46 0.67
N SER A 258 24.86 2.72 0.96
CA SER A 258 25.76 1.70 1.53
C SER A 258 25.21 1.06 2.80
N SER A 259 24.58 1.86 3.68
CA SER A 259 23.95 1.38 4.91
C SER A 259 22.72 0.47 4.70
N PHE A 260 22.27 0.28 3.45
CA PHE A 260 21.29 -0.75 3.09
C PHE A 260 21.99 -2.00 2.51
N LYS A 261 23.11 -1.82 1.79
CA LYS A 261 23.88 -2.92 1.18
C LYS A 261 24.78 -3.67 2.18
N GLU A 262 25.09 -3.04 3.32
CA GLU A 262 26.05 -3.52 4.34
C GLU A 262 25.38 -3.85 5.70
N ALA A 263 24.03 -3.92 5.75
CA ALA A 263 23.23 -4.11 6.96
C ALA A 263 22.70 -5.54 7.14
#